data_AF-A0A6G3X0R3-F1
#
_entry.id   AF-A0A6G3X0R3-F1
#
_cell.length_a   1.000
_cell.length_b   1.000
_cell.length_c   1.000
_cell.angle_alpha   90.00
_cell.angle_beta   90.00
_cell.angle_gamma   90.00
#
_symmetry.space_group_name_H-M   'P 1'
#
loop_
_entity.id
_entity.type
_entity.pdbx_description
1 polymer ?
#
loop_
_entity_poly.entity_id
_entity_poly.type
_entity_poly.pdbx_seq_one_letter_code
_entity_poly.pdbx_strand_id
1 'polypeptide(L)' 'MQLTPHEQERLLIHVAADVAEKRRARGLKLNHPEAVALITAHLLEGARDGRTVAELMASGRKVLTRDDVME' A
#
# COMPACT_ATOMS: atom_id res chain seq x y z
N MET A 1 -0.99 23.39 -6.94
CA MET A 1 -0.05 22.76 -5.99
C MET A 1 1.34 22.83 -6.58
N GLN A 2 2.37 23.00 -5.75
CA GLN A 2 3.78 22.97 -6.19
C GLN A 2 4.40 21.66 -5.72
N LEU A 3 4.01 20.56 -6.36
CA LEU A 3 4.45 19.23 -5.98
C LEU A 3 5.90 18.99 -6.39
N THR A 4 6.71 18.57 -5.43
CA THR A 4 8.03 18.03 -5.71
C THR A 4 7.92 16.73 -6.52
N PRO A 5 8.96 16.35 -7.29
CA PRO A 5 8.96 15.07 -8.01
C PRO A 5 8.65 13.87 -7.09
N HIS A 6 9.20 13.87 -5.89
CA HIS A 6 8.99 12.82 -4.90
C HIS A 6 7.54 12.75 -4.37
N GLU A 7 6.86 13.88 -4.22
CA GLU A 7 5.42 13.87 -3.88
C GLU A 7 4.58 13.33 -5.04
N GLN A 8 4.95 13.63 -6.29
CA GLN A 8 4.28 13.06 -7.46
C GLN A 8 4.48 11.53 -7.56
N GLU A 9 5.67 11.04 -7.28
CA GLU A 9 5.95 9.59 -7.21
C GLU A 9 5.09 8.90 -6.15
N ARG A 10 4.90 9.52 -4.98
CA ARG A 10 4.00 8.97 -3.95
C ARG A 10 2.55 8.89 -4.41
N LEU A 11 2.08 9.84 -5.21
CA LEU A 11 0.74 9.75 -5.81
C LEU A 11 0.60 8.53 -6.73
N LEU A 12 1.65 8.17 -7.48
CA LEU A 12 1.64 6.96 -8.31
C LEU A 12 1.53 5.69 -7.49
N ILE A 13 2.16 5.65 -6.30
CA ILE A 13 2.03 4.52 -5.36
C ILE A 13 0.56 4.36 -4.91
N HIS A 14 -0.12 5.46 -4.56
CA HIS A 14 -1.54 5.41 -4.19
C HIS A 14 -2.42 4.92 -5.34
N VAL A 15 -2.16 5.38 -6.57
CA VAL A 15 -2.90 4.90 -7.74
C VAL A 15 -2.69 3.40 -7.97
N ALA A 16 -1.45 2.91 -7.80
CA ALA A 16 -1.15 1.48 -7.91
C ALA A 16 -1.86 0.66 -6.81
N ALA A 17 -1.88 1.18 -5.58
CA ALA A 17 -2.59 0.57 -4.45
C ALA A 17 -4.11 0.50 -4.70
N ASP A 18 -4.72 1.56 -5.23
CA ASP A 18 -6.14 1.57 -5.58
C ASP A 18 -6.49 0.52 -6.65
N VAL A 19 -5.63 0.35 -7.64
CA VAL A 19 -5.80 -0.69 -8.67
C VAL A 19 -5.67 -2.09 -8.06
N ALA A 20 -4.69 -2.29 -7.18
CA ALA A 20 -4.49 -3.56 -6.46
C ALA A 20 -5.70 -3.90 -5.57
N GLU A 21 -6.21 -2.93 -4.79
CA GLU A 21 -7.38 -3.14 -3.92
C GLU A 21 -8.62 -3.53 -4.74
N LYS A 22 -8.84 -2.86 -5.87
CA LYS A 22 -9.93 -3.21 -6.80
C LYS A 22 -9.77 -4.60 -7.39
N ARG A 23 -8.54 -5.05 -7.67
CA ARG A 23 -8.25 -6.42 -8.16
C ARG A 23 -8.55 -7.45 -7.07
N ARG A 24 -8.06 -7.21 -5.85
CA ARG A 24 -8.31 -8.05 -4.66
C ARG A 24 -9.80 -8.15 -4.33
N ALA A 25 -10.54 -7.04 -4.38
CA ALA A 25 -11.98 -7.02 -4.14
C ALA A 25 -12.78 -7.87 -5.15
N ARG A 26 -12.22 -8.18 -6.33
CA ARG A 26 -12.79 -9.12 -7.30
C ARG A 26 -12.31 -10.56 -7.12
N GLY A 27 -11.59 -10.86 -6.03
CA GLY A 27 -11.09 -12.19 -5.71
C GLY A 27 -9.78 -12.58 -6.42
N LEU A 28 -9.07 -11.62 -7.02
CA LEU A 28 -7.76 -11.90 -7.62
C LEU A 28 -6.67 -11.92 -6.56
N LYS A 29 -5.78 -12.92 -6.64
CA LYS A 29 -4.51 -12.93 -5.90
C LYS A 29 -3.59 -11.85 -6.46
N LEU A 30 -2.94 -11.12 -5.56
CA LEU A 30 -2.06 -10.02 -5.91
C LEU A 30 -0.68 -10.50 -6.35
N ASN A 31 -0.14 -9.84 -7.37
CA ASN A 31 1.26 -10.00 -7.75
C ASN A 31 2.19 -9.14 -6.88
N HIS A 32 3.49 -9.25 -7.10
CA HIS A 32 4.51 -8.56 -6.31
C HIS A 32 4.33 -7.02 -6.25
N PRO A 33 4.25 -6.28 -7.37
CA PRO A 33 4.11 -4.82 -7.30
C PRO A 33 2.77 -4.37 -6.69
N GLU A 34 1.69 -5.13 -6.86
CA GLU A 34 0.41 -4.84 -6.21
C GLU A 34 0.48 -4.98 -4.69
N ALA A 35 1.11 -6.05 -4.21
CA ALA A 35 1.30 -6.28 -2.78
C ALA A 35 2.16 -5.17 -2.15
N VAL A 36 3.26 -4.81 -2.81
CA VAL A 36 4.13 -3.70 -2.38
C VAL A 36 3.37 -2.38 -2.35
N ALA A 37 2.57 -2.08 -3.38
CA ALA A 37 1.81 -0.83 -3.45
C ALA A 37 0.81 -0.71 -2.28
N LEU A 38 0.04 -1.77 -1.99
CA LEU A 38 -0.91 -1.77 -0.88
C LEU A 38 -0.25 -1.56 0.48
N ILE A 39 0.82 -2.32 0.76
CA ILE A 39 1.56 -2.19 2.02
C ILE A 39 2.14 -0.77 2.14
N THR A 40 2.71 -0.24 1.05
CA THR A 40 3.30 1.10 1.06
C THR A 40 2.25 2.18 1.30
N ALA A 41 1.11 2.11 0.62
CA ALA A 41 0.00 3.05 0.83
C ALA A 41 -0.52 2.99 2.27
N HIS A 42 -0.67 1.79 2.85
CA HIS A 42 -1.04 1.63 4.27
C HIS A 42 -0.08 2.34 5.22
N LEU A 43 1.23 2.23 4.97
CA LEU A 43 2.25 2.89 5.79
C LEU A 43 2.23 4.42 5.63
N LEU A 44 2.06 4.91 4.41
CA LEU A 44 1.99 6.35 4.13
C LEU A 44 0.75 6.99 4.77
N GLU A 45 -0.41 6.35 4.68
CA GLU A 45 -1.64 6.82 5.33
C GLU A 45 -1.54 6.72 6.85
N GLY A 46 -1.00 5.63 7.38
CA GLY A 46 -0.81 5.53 8.82
C GLY A 46 0.21 6.55 9.37
N ALA A 47 1.23 6.91 8.61
CA ALA A 47 2.11 8.03 8.95
C ALA A 47 1.37 9.37 8.90
N ARG A 48 0.45 9.55 7.94
CA ARG A 48 -0.40 10.73 7.83
C ARG A 48 -1.38 10.87 9.01
N ASP A 49 -1.85 9.74 9.53
CA ASP A 49 -2.67 9.62 10.76
C ASP A 49 -1.87 9.94 12.05
N GLY A 50 -0.54 10.07 11.96
CA GLY A 50 0.32 10.34 13.11
C GLY A 50 0.73 9.11 13.90
N ARG A 51 0.61 7.89 13.32
CA ARG A 51 1.07 6.66 13.97
C ARG A 51 2.59 6.62 14.04
N THR A 52 3.09 5.98 15.09
CA THR A 52 4.53 5.79 15.29
C THR A 52 5.10 4.75 14.33
N VAL A 53 6.41 4.84 14.09
CA VAL A 53 7.13 3.84 13.28
C VAL A 53 6.91 2.42 13.81
N ALA A 54 6.94 2.23 15.14
CA ALA A 54 6.74 0.92 15.75
C ALA A 54 5.34 0.33 15.46
N GLU A 55 4.29 1.15 15.53
CA GLU A 55 2.92 0.75 15.19
C GLU A 55 2.78 0.42 13.71
N LEU A 56 3.43 1.20 12.84
CA LEU A 56 3.44 0.97 11.39
C LEU A 56 4.18 -0.31 11.02
N MET A 57 5.32 -0.60 11.66
CA MET A 57 6.04 -1.87 11.49
C MET A 57 5.18 -3.07 11.92
N ALA A 58 4.41 -2.92 13.01
CA ALA A 58 3.54 -3.99 13.48
C ALA A 58 2.30 -4.18 12.59
N SER A 59 1.65 -3.10 12.18
CA SER A 59 0.44 -3.14 11.36
C SER A 59 0.71 -3.47 9.89
N GLY A 60 1.85 -3.05 9.34
CA GLY A 60 2.26 -3.37 7.96
C GLY A 60 2.36 -4.88 7.70
N ARG A 61 2.74 -5.67 8.72
CA ARG A 61 2.78 -7.14 8.64
C ARG A 61 1.40 -7.81 8.61
N LYS A 62 0.32 -7.06 8.86
CA LYS A 62 -1.06 -7.57 8.94
C LYS A 62 -1.91 -7.13 7.75
N VAL A 63 -1.35 -6.37 6.80
CA VAL A 63 -2.09 -5.83 5.64
C VAL A 63 -2.48 -6.96 4.68
N LEU A 64 -1.56 -7.90 4.44
CA LEU A 64 -1.74 -9.02 3.52
C LEU A 64 -1.33 -10.33 4.18
N THR A 65 -2.02 -11.40 3.80
CA THR A 65 -1.71 -12.78 4.15
C THR A 65 -1.16 -13.51 2.92
N ARG A 66 -0.70 -14.76 3.10
CA ARG A 66 -0.27 -15.60 1.97
C ARG A 66 -1.41 -15.93 1.01
N ASP A 67 -2.66 -15.92 1.47
CA ASP A 67 -3.82 -16.23 0.64
C ASP A 67 -4.20 -15.05 -0.28
N ASP A 68 -3.80 -13.82 0.09
CA ASP A 68 -4.06 -12.62 -0.71
C ASP A 68 -3.11 -12.49 -1.91
N VAL A 69 -2.00 -13.24 -1.95
CA VAL A 69 -0.92 -13.08 -2.95
C VAL A 69 -0.70 -14.35 -3.78
N MET A 70 -0.09 -14.16 -4.95
CA MET A 70 0.44 -15.22 -5.80
C MET A 70 1.65 -15.92 -5.13
N GLU A 71 2.00 -17.12 -5.60
CA GLU A 71 3.23 -17.83 -5.18
C GLU A 71 4.51 -17.19 -5.73
#